data_AF-A0A3A5JAG0-F1
#
_entry.id   AF-A0A3A5JAG0-F1
#
_cell.length_a   1.000
_cell.length_b   1.000
_cell.length_c   1.000
_cell.angle_alpha   90.00
_cell.angle_beta   90.00
_cell.angle_gamma   90.00
#
_symmetry.space_group_name_H-M   'P 1'
#
loop_
_entity.id
_entity.type
_entity.pdbx_description
1 polymer ?
#
loop_
_entity_poly.entity_id
_entity_poly.type
_entity_poly.pdbx_seq_one_letter_code
_entity_poly.pdbx_strand_id
1 'polypeptide(L)'
;MKLVAVTSCPTGIAHSQMAAESLEQTAERLGHEIQVEIQGAMGAENELGKATIADADAAIIAADTAVSRDRFEAADVPVVKATVKAAINDTESLFERAEETGGGAEASDTAETETTETEPAESSVDEDEADASAQTGYDDLSPDQIGGDPRKGLFARMKRRFS
;
A
#
# COMPACT_ATOMS: atom_id res chain seq x y z
N MET A 1 3.71 22.98 7.31
CA MET A 1 4.93 23.05 6.47
C MET A 1 4.58 22.76 5.03
N LYS A 2 5.47 23.08 4.09
CA LYS A 2 5.45 22.63 2.70
C LYS A 2 6.42 21.48 2.55
N LEU A 3 5.92 20.34 2.10
CA LEU A 3 6.68 19.11 1.96
C LEU A 3 6.62 18.62 0.52
N VAL A 4 7.66 17.92 0.11
CA VAL A 4 7.67 17.15 -1.14
C VAL A 4 8.02 15.72 -0.84
N ALA A 5 7.49 14.77 -1.60
CA ALA A 5 7.82 13.37 -1.41
C ALA A 5 8.05 12.62 -2.72
N VAL A 6 8.83 11.55 -2.64
CA VAL A 6 9.01 10.59 -3.73
C VAL A 6 8.74 9.20 -3.18
N THR A 7 7.78 8.48 -3.76
CA THR A 7 7.52 7.07 -3.46
C THR A 7 8.10 6.18 -4.56
N SER A 8 8.77 5.07 -4.23
CA SER A 8 9.29 4.16 -5.27
C SER A 8 9.36 2.69 -4.87
N CYS A 9 8.65 1.83 -5.59
CA CYS A 9 8.59 0.39 -5.37
C CYS A 9 8.95 -0.38 -6.66
N PRO A 10 9.83 -1.41 -6.61
CA PRO A 10 10.26 -2.11 -7.83
C PRO A 10 9.18 -3.01 -8.43
N THR A 11 8.17 -3.41 -7.63
CA THR A 11 7.12 -4.36 -8.03
C THR A 11 5.94 -3.71 -8.75
N GLY A 12 5.99 -2.40 -9.02
CA GLY A 12 4.96 -1.64 -9.73
C GLY A 12 4.46 -0.43 -8.94
N ILE A 13 3.46 0.27 -9.49
CA ILE A 13 2.96 1.54 -8.94
C ILE A 13 2.05 1.37 -7.72
N ALA A 14 1.43 0.21 -7.49
CA ALA A 14 0.39 0.03 -6.47
C ALA A 14 0.86 0.39 -5.04
N HIS A 15 2.03 -0.11 -4.61
CA HIS A 15 2.57 0.24 -3.29
C HIS A 15 3.05 1.70 -3.24
N SER A 16 3.62 2.24 -4.34
CA SER A 16 4.01 3.65 -4.44
C SER A 16 2.81 4.60 -4.35
N GLN A 17 1.65 4.22 -4.94
CA GLN A 17 0.40 4.96 -4.88
C GLN A 17 -0.23 4.89 -3.49
N MET A 18 -0.32 3.71 -2.87
CA MET A 18 -0.81 3.60 -1.48
C MET A 18 0.05 4.41 -0.49
N ALA A 19 1.38 4.44 -0.67
CA ALA A 19 2.26 5.30 0.13
C ALA A 19 2.02 6.79 -0.15
N ALA A 20 1.77 7.19 -1.40
CA ALA A 20 1.44 8.57 -1.74
C ALA A 20 0.12 9.01 -1.09
N GLU A 21 -0.95 8.21 -1.25
CA GLU A 21 -2.25 8.46 -0.62
C GLU A 21 -2.15 8.52 0.92
N SER A 22 -1.33 7.68 1.54
CA SER A 22 -1.13 7.66 3.00
C SER A 22 -0.39 8.91 3.49
N LEU A 23 0.63 9.37 2.73
CA LEU A 23 1.34 10.62 2.99
C LEU A 23 0.42 11.83 2.81
N GLU A 24 -0.38 11.88 1.74
CA GLU A 24 -1.32 12.96 1.45
C GLU A 24 -2.41 13.09 2.54
N GLN A 25 -3.04 11.98 2.94
CA GLN A 25 -4.03 11.94 4.03
C GLN A 25 -3.41 12.36 5.39
N THR A 26 -2.15 11.99 5.63
CA THR A 26 -1.45 12.37 6.86
C THR A 26 -1.08 13.85 6.86
N ALA A 27 -0.63 14.39 5.72
CA ALA A 27 -0.36 15.82 5.55
C ALA A 27 -1.63 16.66 5.76
N GLU A 28 -2.77 16.30 5.15
CA GLU A 28 -4.04 17.00 5.33
C GLU A 28 -4.46 17.01 6.81
N ARG A 29 -4.39 15.85 7.48
CA ARG A 29 -4.76 15.68 8.89
C ARG A 29 -3.89 16.47 9.86
N LEU A 30 -2.59 16.61 9.57
CA LEU A 30 -1.63 17.37 10.36
C LEU A 30 -1.55 18.86 9.95
N GLY A 31 -2.15 19.26 8.82
CA GLY A 31 -2.18 20.64 8.33
C GLY A 31 -0.94 21.08 7.53
N HIS A 32 -0.28 20.14 6.84
CA HIS A 32 0.84 20.41 5.93
C HIS A 32 0.36 20.39 4.47
N GLU A 33 1.04 21.17 3.63
CA GLU A 33 0.96 21.02 2.18
C GLU A 33 1.97 19.95 1.76
N ILE A 34 1.59 18.98 0.93
CA ILE A 34 2.51 18.00 0.36
C ILE A 34 2.25 17.81 -1.15
N GLN A 35 3.32 17.61 -1.92
CA GLN A 35 3.23 17.11 -3.29
C GLN A 35 4.06 15.83 -3.44
N VAL A 36 3.46 14.75 -3.95
CA VAL A 36 4.10 13.43 -4.05
C VAL A 36 4.35 13.04 -5.51
N GLU A 37 5.62 12.79 -5.86
CA GLU A 37 6.03 12.14 -7.11
C GLU A 37 6.05 10.62 -6.91
N ILE A 38 5.41 9.89 -7.82
CA ILE A 38 5.23 8.44 -7.72
C ILE A 38 6.09 7.77 -8.77
N GLN A 39 7.09 7.01 -8.35
CA GLN A 39 7.97 6.26 -9.25
C GLN A 39 7.65 4.77 -9.20
N GLY A 40 7.61 4.12 -10.36
CA GLY A 40 7.45 2.68 -10.47
C GLY A 40 7.92 2.13 -11.81
N ALA A 41 7.69 0.84 -12.03
CA ALA A 41 8.16 0.14 -13.22
C ALA A 41 7.62 0.68 -14.57
N MET A 42 6.54 1.49 -14.54
CA MET A 42 5.93 2.11 -15.72
C MET A 42 6.40 3.54 -16.00
N GLY A 43 7.19 4.14 -15.09
CA GLY A 43 7.65 5.54 -15.19
C GLY A 43 7.43 6.32 -13.89
N ALA A 44 7.46 7.64 -14.00
CA ALA A 44 7.10 8.56 -12.93
C ALA A 44 5.74 9.22 -13.21
N GLU A 45 4.95 9.42 -12.17
CA GLU A 45 3.71 10.20 -12.16
C GLU A 45 3.89 11.39 -11.20
N ASN A 46 3.19 12.50 -11.45
CA ASN A 46 3.23 13.71 -10.60
C ASN A 46 4.65 14.27 -10.36
N GLU A 47 5.52 14.25 -11.37
CA GLU A 47 6.92 14.69 -11.28
C GLU A 47 7.09 16.07 -10.60
N LEU A 48 7.97 16.12 -9.60
CA LEU A 48 8.25 17.33 -8.83
C LEU A 48 9.01 18.36 -9.66
N GLY A 49 8.36 19.52 -9.83
CA GLY A 49 8.99 20.69 -10.42
C GLY A 49 10.12 21.25 -9.54
N LYS A 50 11.16 21.79 -10.18
CA LYS A 50 12.30 22.39 -9.48
C LYS A 50 11.91 23.52 -8.52
N ALA A 51 10.88 24.30 -8.87
CA ALA A 51 10.34 25.34 -8.01
C ALA A 51 9.67 24.74 -6.76
N THR A 52 8.80 23.73 -6.92
CA THR A 52 8.18 23.02 -5.79
C THR A 52 9.22 22.47 -4.82
N ILE A 53 10.31 21.87 -5.33
CA ILE A 53 11.40 21.35 -4.49
C ILE A 53 12.07 22.51 -3.74
N ALA A 54 12.45 23.60 -4.42
CA ALA A 54 13.11 24.74 -3.78
C ALA A 54 12.22 25.53 -2.80
N ASP A 55 10.90 25.44 -2.94
CA ASP A 55 9.91 26.06 -2.04
C ASP A 55 9.50 25.14 -0.86
N ALA A 56 10.11 23.95 -0.73
CA ALA A 56 9.78 22.96 0.31
C ALA A 56 10.67 23.10 1.55
N ASP A 57 10.06 22.95 2.73
CA ASP A 57 10.75 22.96 4.03
C ASP A 57 11.55 21.66 4.25
N ALA A 58 11.04 20.52 3.73
CA ALA A 58 11.70 19.22 3.76
C ALA A 58 11.16 18.26 2.68
N ALA A 59 11.93 17.19 2.40
CA ALA A 59 11.59 16.15 1.45
C ALA A 59 11.53 14.75 2.10
N ILE A 60 10.53 13.94 1.76
CA ILE A 60 10.40 12.53 2.20
C ILE A 60 10.63 11.59 1.02
N ILE A 61 11.70 10.79 1.05
CA ILE A 61 11.95 9.75 0.04
C ILE A 61 11.61 8.39 0.65
N ALA A 62 10.45 7.85 0.27
CA ALA A 62 9.94 6.54 0.69
C ALA A 62 10.16 5.52 -0.43
N ALA A 63 11.31 4.86 -0.45
CA ALA A 63 11.75 4.06 -1.59
C ALA A 63 12.38 2.72 -1.20
N ASP A 64 11.93 1.68 -1.89
CA ASP A 64 12.53 0.33 -1.87
C ASP A 64 13.51 0.15 -3.06
N THR A 65 13.83 1.24 -3.77
CA THR A 65 14.74 1.32 -4.92
C THR A 65 15.70 2.51 -4.79
N ALA A 66 16.68 2.60 -5.70
CA ALA A 66 17.56 3.77 -5.77
C ALA A 66 16.87 4.96 -6.46
N VAL A 67 16.68 6.05 -5.72
CA VAL A 67 16.13 7.34 -6.19
C VAL A 67 17.21 8.41 -6.14
N SER A 68 17.36 9.21 -7.21
CA SER A 68 18.30 10.34 -7.25
C SER A 68 17.89 11.42 -6.23
N ARG A 69 18.89 11.93 -5.50
CA ARG A 69 18.72 12.98 -4.48
C ARG A 69 19.21 14.35 -4.94
N ASP A 70 19.92 14.39 -6.08
CA ASP A 70 20.62 15.54 -6.63
C ASP A 70 19.71 16.78 -6.78
N ARG A 71 18.41 16.57 -7.05
CA ARG A 71 17.40 17.66 -7.13
C ARG A 71 17.13 18.35 -5.78
N PHE A 72 17.16 17.59 -4.68
CA PHE A 72 16.90 18.10 -3.32
C PHE A 72 18.18 18.68 -2.72
N GLU A 73 19.31 17.97 -2.92
CA GLU A 73 20.64 18.43 -2.49
C GLU A 73 21.05 19.75 -3.18
N ALA A 74 20.77 19.90 -4.49
CA ALA A 74 21.03 21.15 -5.22
C ALA A 74 20.06 22.31 -4.88
N ALA A 75 19.06 22.06 -4.04
CA ALA A 75 18.12 23.05 -3.52
C ALA A 75 18.28 23.27 -2.00
N ASP A 76 19.30 22.67 -1.37
CA ASP A 76 19.55 22.68 0.07
C ASP A 76 18.37 22.17 0.94
N VAL A 77 17.51 21.31 0.37
CA VAL A 77 16.32 20.76 1.04
C VAL A 77 16.69 19.53 1.87
N PRO A 78 16.35 19.47 3.18
CA PRO A 78 16.62 18.31 4.01
C PRO A 78 15.79 17.09 3.57
N VAL A 79 16.39 15.89 3.61
CA VAL A 79 15.79 14.64 3.09
C VAL A 79 15.63 13.59 4.19
N VAL A 80 14.39 13.31 4.59
CA VAL A 80 13.99 12.12 5.35
C VAL A 80 13.93 10.91 4.42
N LYS A 81 14.44 9.76 4.86
CA LYS A 81 14.49 8.51 4.07
C LYS A 81 13.71 7.42 4.79
N ALA A 82 12.88 6.71 4.04
CA ALA A 82 12.01 5.65 4.54
C ALA A 82 11.85 4.53 3.50
N THR A 83 11.29 3.39 3.91
CA THR A 83 10.78 2.36 2.99
C THR A 83 9.36 2.73 2.54
N VAL A 84 8.89 2.12 1.44
CA VAL A 84 7.49 2.28 1.01
C VAL A 84 6.54 1.73 2.09
N LYS A 85 6.94 0.64 2.77
CA LYS A 85 6.18 0.07 3.90
C LYS A 85 6.02 1.08 5.05
N ALA A 86 7.07 1.80 5.44
CA ALA A 86 6.99 2.81 6.50
C ALA A 86 6.02 3.94 6.11
N ALA A 87 6.08 4.42 4.86
CA ALA A 87 5.16 5.44 4.34
C ALA A 87 3.69 4.97 4.13
N ILE A 88 3.36 3.73 4.50
CA ILE A 88 1.98 3.22 4.56
C ILE A 88 1.54 2.98 6.02
N ASN A 89 2.43 2.49 6.88
CA ASN A 89 2.07 2.00 8.22
C ASN A 89 2.48 2.95 9.36
N ASP A 90 3.42 3.85 9.12
CA ASP A 90 4.06 4.72 10.11
C ASP A 90 4.34 6.10 9.50
N THR A 91 3.31 6.71 8.89
CA THR A 91 3.45 8.00 8.21
C THR A 91 3.76 9.14 9.18
N GLU A 92 3.12 9.18 10.35
CA GLU A 92 3.27 10.26 11.35
C GLU A 92 4.74 10.47 11.75
N SER A 93 5.44 9.39 12.09
CA SER A 93 6.89 9.33 12.33
C SER A 93 7.73 9.97 11.21
N LEU A 94 7.30 9.86 9.94
CA LEU A 94 7.99 10.52 8.82
C LEU A 94 7.74 12.03 8.76
N PHE A 95 6.57 12.50 9.20
CA PHE A 95 6.28 13.93 9.33
C PHE A 95 7.01 14.53 10.53
N GLU A 96 6.98 13.88 11.71
CA GLU A 96 7.74 14.31 12.90
C GLU A 96 9.22 14.49 12.57
N ARG A 97 9.85 13.50 11.92
CA ARG A 97 11.25 13.59 11.46
C ARG A 97 11.48 14.69 10.42
N ALA A 98 10.48 15.01 9.59
CA ALA A 98 10.56 16.10 8.63
C ALA A 98 10.46 17.47 9.33
N GLU A 99 9.64 17.58 10.38
CA GLU A 99 9.58 18.76 11.26
C GLU A 99 10.90 18.99 12.00
N GLU A 100 11.49 17.93 12.59
CA GLU A 100 12.79 18.00 13.26
C GLU A 100 13.91 18.45 12.29
N THR A 101 13.95 17.86 11.09
CA THR A 101 15.02 18.14 10.12
C THR A 101 14.83 19.52 9.46
N GLY A 102 13.60 19.93 9.18
CA GLY A 102 13.27 21.25 8.63
C GLY A 102 13.29 22.39 9.67
N GLY A 103 13.09 22.08 10.95
CA GLY A 103 13.09 23.03 12.06
C GLY A 103 14.48 23.46 12.53
N GLY A 104 15.52 22.70 12.20
CA GLY A 104 16.92 23.03 12.44
C GLY A 104 17.53 22.39 13.69
N ALA A 105 18.19 21.25 13.46
CA ALA A 105 19.04 20.49 14.39
C ALA A 105 18.31 19.81 15.59
N GLU A 106 18.68 18.60 16.02
CA GLU A 106 19.93 17.84 15.79
C GLU A 106 19.70 16.44 15.20
N ALA A 107 20.72 15.88 14.54
CA ALA A 107 20.65 14.53 14.00
C ALA A 107 20.77 13.46 15.09
N SER A 108 19.84 12.50 15.12
CA SER A 108 20.08 11.18 15.71
C SER A 108 19.69 10.08 14.73
N ASP A 109 20.71 9.40 14.21
CA ASP A 109 20.56 8.18 13.43
C ASP A 109 20.19 7.04 14.38
N THR A 110 18.98 6.50 14.26
CA THR A 110 18.64 5.19 14.82
C THR A 110 17.67 4.49 13.88
N ALA A 111 18.24 3.70 12.99
CA ALA A 111 17.50 2.60 12.39
C ALA A 111 17.51 1.44 13.38
N GLU A 112 16.35 1.06 13.93
CA GLU A 112 16.17 -0.30 14.45
C GLU A 112 14.83 -0.88 13.99
N THR A 113 14.86 -2.18 13.72
CA THR A 113 13.76 -2.93 13.13
C THR A 113 13.20 -3.84 14.21
N GLU A 114 11.91 -3.74 14.49
CA GLU A 114 11.22 -4.81 15.20
C GLU A 114 10.03 -5.31 14.37
N THR A 115 10.16 -6.55 13.90
CA THR A 115 9.07 -7.28 13.25
C THR A 115 8.53 -8.26 14.26
N THR A 116 7.33 -7.98 14.76
CA THR A 116 6.61 -8.90 15.66
C THR A 116 5.37 -9.39 14.95
N GLU A 117 5.52 -10.51 14.23
CA GLU A 117 4.37 -11.36 13.90
C GLU A 117 3.73 -11.81 15.21
N THR A 118 2.40 -11.77 15.29
CA THR A 118 1.65 -12.35 16.41
C THR A 118 0.37 -12.96 15.87
N GLU A 119 0.38 -14.29 15.76
CA GLU A 119 -0.87 -15.05 15.69
C GLU A 119 -1.64 -14.93 17.01
N PRO A 120 -2.98 -14.96 16.92
CA PRO A 120 -3.77 -15.80 17.81
C PRO A 120 -4.52 -16.85 16.98
N ALA A 121 -4.27 -18.14 17.17
CA ALA A 121 -4.59 -18.94 18.35
C ALA A 121 -6.10 -19.16 18.53
N GLU A 122 -6.50 -20.43 18.40
CA GLU A 122 -7.89 -20.91 18.46
C GLU A 122 -8.41 -20.98 19.91
N SER A 123 -9.71 -20.76 20.12
CA SER A 123 -10.41 -21.23 21.32
C SER A 123 -11.91 -21.41 21.08
N SER A 124 -12.35 -22.63 21.32
CA SER A 124 -13.73 -23.10 21.48
C SER A 124 -14.64 -22.22 22.35
N VAL A 125 -15.94 -22.21 22.01
CA VAL A 125 -17.06 -22.22 22.97
C VAL A 125 -18.11 -23.23 22.48
N ASP A 126 -18.73 -23.91 23.43
CA ASP A 126 -19.46 -25.18 23.33
C ASP A 126 -20.88 -25.16 22.71
N GLU A 127 -21.42 -26.37 22.56
CA GLU A 127 -22.76 -26.75 22.10
C GLU A 127 -23.88 -26.29 23.06
N ASP A 128 -25.10 -26.03 22.55
CA ASP A 128 -26.35 -26.42 23.22
C ASP A 128 -27.56 -26.45 22.22
N GLU A 129 -28.74 -26.83 22.71
CA GLU A 129 -29.73 -27.66 22.01
C GLU A 129 -30.67 -27.04 20.93
N ALA A 130 -31.25 -27.99 20.20
CA ALA A 130 -32.31 -27.93 19.21
C ALA A 130 -33.56 -27.09 19.50
N ASP A 131 -34.21 -26.64 18.42
CA ASP A 131 -35.66 -26.87 18.23
C ASP A 131 -35.98 -27.08 16.74
N ALA A 132 -37.14 -27.68 16.46
CA ALA A 132 -37.55 -28.12 15.13
C ALA A 132 -38.59 -27.21 14.45
N SER A 133 -38.80 -27.49 13.16
CA SER A 133 -40.04 -27.23 12.38
C SER A 133 -40.15 -25.95 11.52
N ALA A 134 -41.19 -25.97 10.68
CA ALA A 134 -41.69 -24.95 9.73
C ALA A 134 -40.96 -24.79 8.37
N GLN A 135 -41.61 -25.33 7.33
CA GLN A 135 -41.34 -25.00 5.91
C GLN A 135 -42.09 -23.73 5.48
N THR A 136 -41.36 -22.73 4.98
CA THR A 136 -41.79 -21.68 4.01
C THR A 136 -40.54 -21.01 3.40
N GLY A 137 -40.44 -20.66 2.10
CA GLY A 137 -41.32 -20.98 0.96
C GLY A 137 -41.42 -19.85 -0.06
N TYR A 138 -40.67 -19.93 -1.19
CA TYR A 138 -40.46 -18.87 -2.20
C TYR A 138 -39.64 -17.66 -1.66
N ASP A 139 -38.75 -16.96 -2.39
CA ASP A 139 -38.41 -16.91 -3.82
C ASP A 139 -36.90 -16.50 -3.98
N ASP A 140 -36.42 -16.41 -5.24
CA ASP A 140 -35.22 -15.67 -5.73
C ASP A 140 -33.94 -16.44 -6.16
N LEU A 141 -33.96 -16.81 -7.46
CA LEU A 141 -32.91 -16.81 -8.50
C LEU A 141 -31.46 -17.31 -8.27
N SER A 142 -30.96 -18.04 -9.28
CA SER A 142 -29.83 -18.98 -9.19
C SER A 142 -28.51 -18.52 -9.82
N PRO A 143 -27.35 -19.00 -9.33
CA PRO A 143 -26.04 -18.91 -10.00
C PRO A 143 -25.56 -20.26 -10.57
N ASP A 144 -26.38 -20.97 -11.36
CA ASP A 144 -26.05 -22.30 -11.92
C ASP A 144 -25.26 -22.22 -13.25
N GLN A 145 -24.24 -21.33 -13.30
CA GLN A 145 -23.25 -21.28 -14.38
C GLN A 145 -21.87 -20.91 -13.86
N ILE A 146 -21.01 -21.93 -13.68
CA ILE A 146 -19.69 -22.12 -14.32
C ILE A 146 -19.06 -23.35 -13.63
N GLY A 147 -19.05 -24.51 -14.30
CA GLY A 147 -18.46 -25.74 -13.71
C GLY A 147 -18.86 -27.06 -14.38
N GLY A 148 -18.50 -27.27 -15.65
CA GLY A 148 -18.84 -28.50 -16.39
C GLY A 148 -18.04 -29.73 -15.95
N ASP A 149 -18.74 -30.86 -15.68
CA ASP A 149 -18.14 -32.14 -15.29
C ASP A 149 -17.26 -32.74 -16.42
N PRO A 150 -15.94 -32.94 -16.21
CA PRO A 150 -15.02 -33.43 -17.24
C PRO A 150 -15.33 -34.86 -17.73
N ARG A 151 -16.20 -35.61 -17.03
CA ARG A 151 -16.62 -36.96 -17.44
C ARG A 151 -17.68 -36.98 -18.54
N LYS A 152 -18.23 -35.83 -18.94
CA LYS A 152 -19.23 -35.70 -20.03
C LYS A 152 -18.66 -35.16 -21.35
N GLY A 153 -17.33 -35.18 -21.50
CA GLY A 153 -16.64 -34.74 -22.72
C GLY A 153 -17.05 -35.51 -23.98
N LEU A 154 -17.14 -34.80 -25.11
CA LEU A 154 -17.60 -35.29 -26.43
C LEU A 154 -16.85 -36.55 -26.92
N PHE A 155 -15.59 -36.73 -26.50
CA PHE A 155 -14.77 -37.91 -26.78
C PHE A 155 -15.35 -39.24 -26.26
N ALA A 156 -16.17 -39.23 -25.21
CA ALA A 156 -16.79 -40.45 -24.68
C ALA A 156 -17.82 -41.08 -25.64
N ARG A 157 -18.41 -40.30 -26.56
CA ARG A 157 -19.41 -40.79 -27.53
C ARG A 157 -18.81 -41.39 -28.81
N MET A 158 -17.52 -41.16 -29.12
CA MET A 158 -16.91 -41.71 -30.35
C MET A 158 -16.44 -43.17 -30.21
N LYS A 159 -16.19 -43.67 -28.98
CA LYS A 159 -15.65 -45.03 -28.75
C LYS A 159 -16.71 -46.14 -28.69
N ARG A 160 -17.97 -45.88 -29.07
CA ARG A 160 -19.06 -46.88 -29.14
C ARG A 160 -19.66 -47.00 -30.56
N ARG A 161 -18.81 -47.12 -31.57
CA ARG A 161 -19.23 -47.49 -32.94
C ARG A 161 -18.23 -48.34 -33.75
N PHE A 162 -17.21 -48.90 -33.08
CA PHE A 162 -16.24 -49.83 -33.66
C PHE A 162 -15.83 -50.93 -32.64
N SER A 163 -16.83 -51.51 -31.98
CA SER A 163 -16.78 -52.82 -31.31
C SER A 163 -18.20 -53.33 -31.11
#